data_AF-A0A957CD16-F1
#
_entry.id   AF-A0A957CD16-F1
#
_cell.length_a   1.000
_cell.length_b   1.000
_cell.length_c   1.000
_cell.angle_alpha   90.00
_cell.angle_beta   90.00
_cell.angle_gamma   90.00
#
_symmetry.space_group_name_H-M   'P 1'
#
loop_
_entity.id
_entity.type
_entity.pdbx_description
1 polymer ?
#
loop_
_entity_poly.entity_id
_entity_poly.type
_entity_poly.pdbx_seq_one_letter_code
_entity_poly.pdbx_strand_id
1 'polypeptide(L)'
;MDTFIYAGELAALGTAVCWSATAIFFSYSGRLIGSDVVNRSRLLFAFLFLSLSHLALEGSFFPAQVEGFRWFWLAISSILGLVIGDTLLFKAYVLIGPRLSMLLLSTVPIISTLFGWLLFGETVSGLELTAVFLTVGGVGWVVTEKQAGR
;
A
#
# COMPACT_ATOMS: atom_id res chain seq x y z
N MET A 1 1.10 -0.97 32.22
CA MET A 1 0.41 -1.53 31.03
C MET A 1 1.32 -1.24 29.84
N ASP A 2 2.47 -1.89 29.80
CA ASP A 2 3.64 -1.44 29.00
C ASP A 2 4.15 -2.51 28.01
N THR A 3 3.32 -3.52 27.73
CA THR A 3 3.74 -4.69 26.95
C THR A 3 3.69 -4.47 25.43
N PHE A 4 3.16 -3.34 24.95
CA PHE A 4 2.98 -3.07 23.51
C PHE A 4 3.78 -1.87 22.96
N ILE A 5 4.74 -1.33 23.72
CA ILE A 5 5.49 -0.11 23.32
C ILE A 5 6.16 -0.29 21.94
N TYR A 6 6.59 -1.51 21.58
CA TYR A 6 7.23 -1.81 20.30
C TYR A 6 6.34 -2.57 19.31
N ALA A 7 5.06 -2.77 19.61
CA ALA A 7 4.17 -3.56 18.75
C ALA A 7 4.00 -2.93 17.37
N GLY A 8 3.95 -1.59 17.30
CA GLY A 8 3.90 -0.85 16.04
C GLY A 8 5.18 -1.00 15.21
N GLU A 9 6.35 -0.94 15.83
CA GLU A 9 7.64 -1.10 15.15
C GLU A 9 7.80 -2.51 14.58
N LEU A 10 7.47 -3.54 15.37
CA LEU A 10 7.46 -4.93 14.91
C LEU A 10 6.44 -5.16 13.79
N ALA A 11 5.25 -4.57 13.88
CA ALA A 11 4.24 -4.64 12.83
C ALA A 11 4.70 -3.96 11.53
N ALA A 12 5.42 -2.84 11.63
CA ALA A 12 5.99 -2.14 10.48
C ALA A 12 7.08 -2.98 9.79
N LEU A 13 7.99 -3.59 10.57
CA LEU A 13 8.98 -4.53 10.02
C LEU A 13 8.34 -5.76 9.38
N GLY A 14 7.33 -6.34 10.04
CA GLY A 14 6.55 -7.45 9.50
C GLY A 14 5.87 -7.08 8.18
N THR A 15 5.28 -5.88 8.11
CA THR A 15 4.67 -5.35 6.89
C THR A 15 5.71 -5.16 5.79
N ALA A 16 6.91 -4.65 6.09
CA ALA A 16 7.99 -4.49 5.11
C ALA A 16 8.43 -5.83 4.50
N VAL A 17 8.56 -6.88 5.32
CA VAL A 17 8.87 -8.24 4.85
C VAL A 17 7.76 -8.80 3.97
N CYS A 18 6.51 -8.69 4.44
CA CYS A 18 5.34 -9.14 3.68
C CYS A 18 5.24 -8.41 2.33
N TRP A 19 5.36 -7.08 2.31
CA TRP A 19 5.34 -6.28 1.08
C TRP A 19 6.45 -6.67 0.11
N SER A 20 7.67 -6.92 0.61
CA SER A 20 8.80 -7.36 -0.21
C SER A 20 8.51 -8.70 -0.88
N ALA A 21 8.01 -9.68 -0.13
CA ALA A 21 7.63 -10.99 -0.68
C ALA A 21 6.48 -10.87 -1.69
N THR A 22 5.45 -10.09 -1.36
CA THR A 22 4.30 -9.85 -2.21
C THR A 22 4.68 -9.21 -3.54
N ALA A 23 5.62 -8.26 -3.56
CA ALA A 23 6.11 -7.64 -4.80
C ALA A 23 6.70 -8.67 -5.76
N ILE A 24 7.50 -9.61 -5.23
CA ILE A 24 8.15 -10.66 -6.00
C ILE A 24 7.10 -11.62 -6.55
N PHE A 25 6.18 -12.10 -5.70
CA PHE A 25 5.13 -13.02 -6.12
C PHE A 25 4.16 -12.41 -7.12
N PHE A 26 3.73 -11.16 -6.93
CA PHE A 26 2.85 -10.49 -7.89
C PHE A 26 3.55 -10.12 -9.18
N SER A 27 4.83 -9.77 -9.15
CA SER A 27 5.61 -9.61 -10.38
C SER A 27 5.71 -10.93 -11.16
N TYR A 28 5.99 -12.04 -10.48
CA TYR A 28 6.07 -13.35 -11.13
C TYR A 28 4.72 -13.80 -11.69
N SER A 29 3.67 -13.81 -10.86
CA SER A 29 2.32 -14.17 -11.27
C SER A 29 1.78 -13.24 -12.36
N GLY A 30 2.06 -11.94 -12.29
CA GLY A 30 1.65 -10.96 -13.29
C GLY A 30 2.25 -11.23 -14.67
N ARG A 31 3.48 -11.78 -14.73
CA ARG A 31 4.12 -12.19 -15.99
C ARG A 31 3.54 -13.50 -16.54
N LEU A 32 3.07 -14.39 -15.68
CA LEU A 32 2.50 -15.69 -16.09
C LEU A 32 1.06 -15.60 -16.58
N ILE A 33 0.19 -14.93 -15.83
CA ILE A 33 -1.26 -14.93 -16.05
C ILE A 33 -1.83 -13.53 -16.34
N GLY A 34 -0.98 -12.51 -16.39
CA GLY A 34 -1.37 -11.11 -16.61
C GLY A 34 -1.72 -10.36 -15.31
N SER A 35 -1.42 -9.05 -15.29
CA SER A 35 -1.66 -8.16 -14.14
C SER A 35 -3.14 -8.09 -13.73
N ASP A 36 -4.05 -8.12 -14.69
CA ASP A 36 -5.48 -7.92 -14.44
C ASP A 36 -6.11 -9.14 -13.78
N VAL A 37 -5.65 -10.34 -14.14
CA VAL A 37 -6.12 -11.60 -13.51
C VAL A 37 -5.58 -11.69 -12.09
N VAL A 38 -4.31 -11.32 -11.87
CA VAL A 38 -3.73 -11.24 -10.51
C VAL A 38 -4.53 -10.28 -9.63
N ASN A 39 -4.82 -9.06 -10.12
CA ASN A 39 -5.57 -8.08 -9.34
C ASN A 39 -6.99 -8.57 -9.00
N ARG A 40 -7.72 -9.11 -9.97
CA ARG A 40 -9.07 -9.64 -9.73
C ARG A 40 -9.08 -10.78 -8.72
N SER A 41 -8.17 -11.76 -8.87
CA SER A 41 -8.05 -12.86 -7.91
C SER A 41 -7.72 -12.34 -6.50
N ARG A 42 -6.81 -11.37 -6.41
CA ARG A 42 -6.44 -10.74 -5.13
C ARG A 42 -7.64 -10.06 -4.46
N LEU A 43 -8.48 -9.36 -5.22
CA LEU A 43 -9.67 -8.69 -4.68
C LEU A 43 -10.74 -9.67 -4.19
N LEU A 44 -10.87 -10.85 -4.83
CA LEU A 44 -11.75 -11.90 -4.34
C LEU A 44 -11.29 -12.42 -2.96
N PHE A 45 -9.99 -12.70 -2.80
CA PHE A 45 -9.45 -13.10 -1.51
C PHE A 45 -9.53 -11.99 -0.46
N ALA A 46 -9.27 -10.73 -0.86
CA ALA A 46 -9.39 -9.59 0.02
C ALA A 46 -10.83 -9.43 0.55
N PHE A 47 -11.83 -9.55 -0.33
CA PHE A 47 -13.24 -9.52 0.07
C PHE A 47 -13.60 -10.66 1.03
N LEU A 48 -13.15 -11.88 0.74
CA LEU A 48 -13.40 -13.04 1.59
C LEU A 48 -12.78 -12.85 2.99
N PHE A 49 -11.49 -12.50 3.05
CA PHE A 49 -10.81 -12.28 4.32
C PHE A 49 -11.39 -11.12 5.10
N LEU A 50 -11.73 -10.01 4.43
CA LEU A 50 -12.37 -8.87 5.09
C LEU A 50 -13.74 -9.25 5.67
N SER A 51 -14.55 -10.02 4.93
CA SER A 51 -15.87 -10.48 5.39
C SER A 51 -15.76 -11.45 6.57
N LEU A 52 -14.78 -12.36 6.55
CA LEU A 52 -14.51 -13.28 7.65
C LEU A 52 -13.99 -12.54 8.90
N SER A 53 -13.10 -11.57 8.72
CA SER A 53 -12.63 -10.71 9.82
C SER A 53 -13.77 -9.91 10.43
N HIS A 54 -14.65 -9.34 9.59
CA HIS A 54 -15.83 -8.62 10.05
C HIS A 54 -16.79 -9.55 10.82
N LEU A 55 -17.03 -10.77 10.32
CA LEU A 55 -17.82 -11.77 11.03
C LEU A 55 -17.20 -12.14 12.39
N ALA A 56 -15.88 -12.32 12.46
CA ALA A 56 -15.20 -12.70 13.69
C ALA A 56 -15.19 -11.58 14.75
N LEU A 57 -15.12 -10.31 14.33
CA LEU A 57 -15.02 -9.16 15.23
C LEU A 57 -16.38 -8.54 15.58
N GLU A 58 -17.27 -8.43 14.61
CA GLU A 58 -18.57 -7.74 14.76
C GLU A 58 -19.77 -8.71 14.75
N GLY A 59 -19.55 -10.01 14.55
CA GLY A 59 -20.60 -11.04 14.58
C GLY A 59 -21.57 -11.00 13.39
N SER A 60 -21.33 -10.15 12.40
CA SER A 60 -22.16 -10.04 11.20
C SER A 60 -21.31 -10.17 9.94
N PHE A 61 -21.84 -10.79 8.89
CA PHE A 61 -21.09 -10.98 7.64
C PHE A 61 -21.05 -9.71 6.79
N PHE A 62 -22.09 -8.88 6.87
CA PHE A 62 -22.22 -7.66 6.08
C PHE A 62 -22.63 -6.48 6.98
N PRO A 63 -21.90 -5.35 6.95
CA PRO A 63 -22.24 -4.17 7.73
C PRO A 63 -23.42 -3.41 7.11
N ALA A 64 -24.63 -3.94 7.33
CA ALA A 64 -25.88 -3.37 6.80
C ALA A 64 -26.29 -2.05 7.48
N GLN A 65 -25.71 -1.73 8.63
CA GLN A 65 -26.07 -0.58 9.46
C GLN A 65 -25.20 0.66 9.18
N VAL A 66 -24.33 0.60 8.17
CA VAL A 66 -23.41 1.69 7.82
C VAL A 66 -24.12 2.74 6.95
N GLU A 67 -23.93 4.00 7.31
CA GLU A 67 -24.45 5.16 6.58
C GLU A 67 -24.01 5.18 5.11
N GLY A 68 -24.93 5.53 4.20
CA GLY A 68 -24.67 5.57 2.75
C GLY A 68 -23.49 6.47 2.35
N PHE A 69 -23.25 7.55 3.10
CA PHE A 69 -22.11 8.44 2.89
C PHE A 69 -20.75 7.73 3.08
N ARG A 70 -20.65 6.82 4.06
CA ARG A 70 -19.43 6.03 4.29
C ARG A 70 -19.20 5.02 3.17
N TRP A 71 -20.27 4.38 2.70
CA TRP A 71 -20.23 3.50 1.54
C TRP A 71 -19.78 4.22 0.27
N PHE A 72 -20.22 5.47 0.07
CA PHE A 72 -19.83 6.29 -1.07
C PHE A 72 -18.31 6.55 -1.08
N TRP A 73 -17.74 7.00 0.03
CA TRP A 73 -16.29 7.21 0.13
C TRP A 73 -15.49 5.91 0.03
N LEU A 74 -15.99 4.82 0.61
CA LEU A 74 -15.37 3.50 0.50
C LEU A 74 -15.34 3.02 -0.95
N ALA A 75 -16.42 3.23 -1.71
CA ALA A 75 -16.50 2.90 -3.13
C ALA A 75 -15.51 3.72 -3.96
N ILE A 76 -15.45 5.04 -3.74
CA ILE A 76 -14.47 5.92 -4.42
C ILE A 76 -13.04 5.49 -4.11
N SER A 77 -12.71 5.28 -2.84
CA SER A 77 -11.38 4.83 -2.43
C SER A 77 -11.02 3.48 -3.04
N SER A 78 -11.98 2.56 -3.16
CA SER A 78 -11.77 1.25 -3.78
C SER A 78 -11.51 1.37 -5.28
N ILE A 79 -12.22 2.25 -5.99
CA ILE A 79 -11.98 2.49 -7.42
C ILE A 79 -10.58 3.08 -7.63
N LEU A 80 -10.23 4.12 -6.87
CA LEU A 80 -8.95 4.80 -7.04
C LEU A 80 -7.76 3.92 -6.62
N GLY A 81 -7.83 3.29 -5.46
CA GLY A 81 -6.75 2.47 -4.92
C GLY A 81 -6.71 1.07 -5.53
N LEU A 82 -7.81 0.33 -5.39
CA LEU A 82 -7.85 -1.11 -5.68
C LEU A 82 -8.04 -1.46 -7.16
N VAL A 83 -8.75 -0.61 -7.90
CA VAL A 83 -8.97 -0.83 -9.33
C VAL A 83 -7.89 -0.13 -10.14
N ILE A 84 -7.77 1.19 -10.03
CA ILE A 84 -6.84 1.97 -10.85
C ILE A 84 -5.40 1.81 -10.34
N GLY A 85 -5.16 2.14 -9.07
CA GLY A 85 -3.82 2.13 -8.47
C GLY A 85 -3.14 0.77 -8.60
N ASP A 86 -3.79 -0.30 -8.15
CA ASP A 86 -3.22 -1.64 -8.20
C ASP A 86 -3.02 -2.19 -9.61
N THR A 87 -3.92 -1.88 -10.55
CA THR A 87 -3.73 -2.30 -11.94
C THR A 87 -2.49 -1.63 -12.53
N LEU A 88 -2.30 -0.34 -12.27
CA LEU A 88 -1.09 0.38 -12.69
C LEU A 88 0.15 -0.17 -12.00
N LEU A 89 0.08 -0.48 -10.71
CA LEU A 89 1.18 -1.04 -9.94
C LEU A 89 1.61 -2.41 -10.46
N PHE A 90 0.67 -3.32 -10.67
CA PHE A 90 0.97 -4.65 -11.19
C PHE A 90 1.47 -4.61 -12.62
N LYS A 91 0.94 -3.70 -13.43
CA LYS A 91 1.48 -3.44 -14.76
C LYS A 91 2.92 -2.91 -14.69
N ALA A 92 3.24 -2.03 -13.75
CA ALA A 92 4.61 -1.57 -13.51
C ALA A 92 5.54 -2.73 -13.09
N TYR A 93 5.10 -3.63 -12.20
CA TYR A 93 5.86 -4.83 -11.84
C TYR A 93 6.20 -5.71 -13.06
N VAL A 94 5.26 -5.86 -13.99
CA VAL A 94 5.50 -6.62 -15.22
C VAL A 94 6.47 -5.87 -16.16
N LEU A 95 6.28 -4.56 -16.36
CA LEU A 95 7.04 -3.76 -17.33
C LEU A 95 8.47 -3.42 -16.89
N ILE A 96 8.64 -2.88 -15.69
CA ILE A 96 9.92 -2.35 -15.19
C ILE A 96 10.48 -3.14 -14.00
N GLY A 97 9.76 -4.17 -13.55
CA GLY A 97 10.16 -5.04 -12.45
C GLY A 97 9.77 -4.50 -11.06
N PRO A 98 9.80 -5.36 -10.03
CA PRO A 98 9.36 -5.02 -8.68
C PRO A 98 10.30 -4.04 -7.98
N ARG A 99 11.61 -4.10 -8.26
CA ARG A 99 12.61 -3.18 -7.65
C ARG A 99 12.31 -1.72 -7.99
N LEU A 100 12.24 -1.38 -9.29
CA LEU A 100 12.02 0.01 -9.71
C LEU A 100 10.61 0.49 -9.34
N SER A 101 9.61 -0.40 -9.42
CA SER A 101 8.24 -0.07 -9.03
C SER A 101 8.11 0.23 -7.53
N MET A 102 8.76 -0.56 -6.66
CA MET A 102 8.79 -0.30 -5.21
C MET A 102 9.55 0.99 -4.88
N LEU A 103 10.62 1.29 -5.62
CA LEU A 103 11.33 2.56 -5.50
C LEU A 103 10.42 3.75 -5.86
N LEU A 104 9.65 3.67 -6.94
CA LEU A 104 8.66 4.69 -7.26
C LEU A 104 7.56 4.78 -6.18
N LEU A 105 7.10 3.65 -5.64
CA LEU A 105 6.15 3.66 -4.51
C LEU A 105 6.70 4.37 -3.27
N SER A 106 8.00 4.37 -3.04
CA SER A 106 8.57 5.06 -1.89
C SER A 106 8.57 6.60 -2.00
N THR A 107 8.10 7.17 -3.13
CA THR A 107 7.74 8.59 -3.22
C THR A 107 6.32 8.89 -2.72
N VAL A 108 5.55 7.87 -2.32
CA VAL A 108 4.21 8.03 -1.72
C VAL A 108 4.18 9.04 -0.57
N PRO A 109 5.14 9.10 0.37
CA PRO A 109 5.11 10.09 1.44
C PRO A 109 4.99 11.53 0.93
N ILE A 110 5.67 11.90 -0.16
CA ILE A 110 5.59 13.24 -0.77
C ILE A 110 4.15 13.54 -1.21
N ILE A 111 3.55 12.58 -1.92
CA ILE A 111 2.21 12.71 -2.47
C ILE A 111 1.17 12.70 -1.34
N SER A 112 1.33 11.83 -0.35
CA SER A 112 0.45 11.73 0.82
C SER A 112 0.48 13.00 1.67
N THR A 113 1.67 13.56 1.96
CA THR A 113 1.78 14.82 2.71
C THR A 113 1.15 15.98 1.94
N LEU A 114 1.32 16.03 0.62
CA LEU A 114 0.69 17.05 -0.22
C LEU A 114 -0.84 16.96 -0.21
N PHE A 115 -1.40 15.75 -0.38
CA PHE A 115 -2.84 15.54 -0.32
C PHE A 115 -3.41 15.72 1.11
N GLY A 116 -2.66 15.34 2.15
CA GLY A 116 -2.97 15.62 3.56
C GLY A 116 -3.18 17.10 3.81
N TRP A 117 -2.22 17.90 3.37
CA TRP A 117 -2.28 19.36 3.46
C TRP A 117 -3.41 19.96 2.62
N LEU A 118 -3.56 19.55 1.35
CA LEU A 118 -4.51 20.16 0.41
C LEU A 118 -5.98 19.76 0.66
N LEU A 119 -6.24 18.48 0.94
CA LEU A 119 -7.61 17.94 1.05
C LEU A 119 -8.14 17.97 2.48
N PHE A 120 -7.27 17.73 3.47
CA PHE A 120 -7.67 17.60 4.87
C PHE A 120 -7.26 18.79 5.73
N GLY A 121 -6.49 19.73 5.18
CA GLY A 121 -6.03 20.93 5.90
C GLY A 121 -5.03 20.62 7.01
N GLU A 122 -4.35 19.47 6.94
CA GLU A 122 -3.37 19.05 7.94
C GLU A 122 -2.16 19.98 7.95
N THR A 123 -1.78 20.50 9.12
CA THR A 123 -0.58 21.34 9.25
C THR A 123 0.66 20.45 9.37
N VAL A 124 1.50 20.48 8.35
CA VAL A 124 2.77 19.73 8.35
C VAL A 124 3.80 20.49 9.21
N SER A 125 4.24 19.87 10.30
CA SER A 125 5.30 20.39 11.14
C SER A 125 6.66 20.36 10.44
N GLY A 126 7.59 21.22 10.87
CA GLY A 126 8.96 21.20 10.34
C GLY A 126 9.67 19.85 10.54
N LEU A 127 9.37 19.16 11.65
CA LEU A 127 9.91 17.82 11.94
C LEU A 127 9.41 16.78 10.92
N GLU A 128 8.11 16.75 10.63
CA GLU A 128 7.53 15.83 9.65
C GLU A 128 8.10 16.06 8.26
N LEU A 129 8.30 17.33 7.88
CA LEU A 129 8.93 17.67 6.61
C LEU A 129 10.36 17.13 6.53
N THR A 130 11.16 17.25 7.60
CA THR A 130 12.51 16.65 7.65
C THR A 130 12.48 15.13 7.56
N ALA A 131 11.48 14.47 8.17
CA ALA A 131 11.31 13.01 8.07
C ALA A 131 10.96 12.58 6.64
N VAL A 132 10.10 13.33 5.94
CA VAL A 132 9.79 13.08 4.52
C VAL A 132 11.05 13.26 3.67
N PHE A 133 11.83 14.33 3.87
CA PHE A 133 13.08 14.51 3.12
C PHE A 133 14.10 13.40 3.41
N LEU A 134 14.22 12.95 4.66
CA LEU A 134 15.13 11.88 5.04
C LEU A 134 14.74 10.55 4.39
N THR A 135 13.45 10.21 4.41
CA THR A 135 12.94 8.97 3.79
C THR A 135 13.14 8.98 2.27
N VAL A 136 12.79 10.08 1.61
CA VAL A 136 12.99 10.25 0.16
C VAL A 136 14.48 10.26 -0.20
N GLY A 137 15.33 10.88 0.62
CA GLY A 137 16.78 10.90 0.43
C GLY A 137 17.40 9.51 0.55
N GLY A 138 17.00 8.73 1.56
CA GLY A 138 17.45 7.35 1.75
C GLY A 138 17.03 6.44 0.58
N VAL A 139 15.80 6.59 0.11
CA VAL A 139 15.34 5.93 -1.12
C VAL A 139 16.20 6.32 -2.31
N GLY A 140 16.37 7.63 -2.55
CA GLY A 140 17.13 8.15 -3.68
C GLY A 140 18.55 7.61 -3.72
N TRP A 141 19.20 7.52 -2.55
CA TRP A 141 20.51 6.90 -2.39
C TRP A 141 20.54 5.45 -2.90
N VAL A 142 19.60 4.61 -2.42
CA VAL A 142 19.49 3.19 -2.81
C VAL A 142 19.17 3.02 -4.30
N VAL A 143 18.44 3.97 -4.93
CA VAL A 143 18.22 3.99 -6.38
C VAL A 143 19.52 4.25 -7.13
N THR A 144 20.28 5.26 -6.69
CA THR A 144 21.51 5.71 -7.36
C THR A 144 22.68 4.76 -7.18
N GLU A 145 22.61 3.87 -6.20
CA GLU A 145 23.56 2.78 -6.01
C GLU A 145 23.46 1.81 -7.20
N LYS A 146 24.22 2.12 -8.26
CA LYS A 146 24.50 1.20 -9.36
C LYS A 146 25.20 -0.01 -8.76
N GLN A 147 24.70 -1.20 -9.08
CA GLN A 147 25.44 -2.42 -8.82
C GLN A 147 26.81 -2.32 -9.48
N ALA A 148 27.85 -2.24 -8.66
CA ALA A 148 29.16 -2.71 -9.06
C ALA A 148 29.04 -4.22 -9.30
N GLY A 149 28.70 -4.60 -10.54
CA GLY A 149 28.77 -5.98 -11.04
C GLY A 149 27.45 -6.75 -11.13
N ARG A 150 26.74 -6.58 -12.26
CA ARG A 150 26.36 -7.66 -13.20
C ARG A 150 25.65 -7.07 -14.41
#